data_AF-A0A964MTX4-F1
#
_entry.id   AF-A0A964MTX4-F1
#
_cell.length_a   1.000
_cell.length_b   1.000
_cell.length_c   1.000
_cell.angle_alpha   90.00
_cell.angle_beta   90.00
_cell.angle_gamma   90.00
#
_symmetry.space_group_name_H-M   'P 1'
#
loop_
_entity.id
_entity.type
_entity.pdbx_description
1 polymer ?
#
loop_
_entity_poly.entity_id
_entity_poly.type
_entity_poly.pdbx_seq_one_letter_code
_entity_poly.pdbx_strand_id
1 'polypeptide(L)'
;MTEQNRLENSGDAPGAGPDSRVDDLLVEGLEKYFQGQHEDAIHLWTRVLFLDRSHASARGYIDRARSAIVERQRRAEESLQHVAALLEQGRTNEARLQLQQATTVLGEDERTAALRLGLERLERAFGGPPRIRAAAEPVKVSWEVWLSTRVTVRAWLAAAAVVVVTVVLVSINVPGLGLGVGPAAVIPSPTLSAAPVTVPSHAEVALVRARTLYARGRLAEALQVLDRIEPEQIFRDETDRLRIDIQRLLLAAAGERRGPLEGPR
;
A
#
# COMPACT_ATOMS: atom_id res chain seq x y z
N MET A 1 42.09 38.28 32.66
CA MET A 1 41.12 38.74 31.64
C MET A 1 40.91 37.59 30.66
N THR A 2 40.27 36.51 31.12
CA THR A 2 40.15 35.25 30.35
C THR A 2 39.01 34.34 30.86
N GLU A 3 37.97 34.93 31.46
CA GLU A 3 36.81 34.15 31.96
C GLU A 3 35.51 34.39 31.17
N GLN A 4 35.52 35.26 30.16
CA GLN A 4 34.31 35.60 29.39
C GLN A 4 34.04 34.71 28.18
N ASN A 5 34.95 33.80 27.79
CA ASN A 5 34.82 33.02 26.55
C ASN A 5 34.37 31.55 26.77
N ARG A 6 33.85 31.20 27.95
CA ARG A 6 33.34 29.84 28.26
C ARG A 6 31.81 29.77 28.34
N LEU A 7 31.10 30.89 28.30
CA LEU A 7 29.64 30.95 28.48
C LEU A 7 28.86 31.17 27.18
N GLU A 8 29.52 31.24 26.02
CA GLU A 8 28.85 31.42 24.71
C GLU A 8 28.57 30.10 23.96
N ASN A 9 28.73 28.93 24.61
CA ASN A 9 28.33 27.64 24.00
C ASN A 9 27.09 27.01 24.68
N SER A 10 26.23 27.83 25.27
CA SER A 10 24.97 27.41 25.89
C SER A 10 23.80 28.02 25.13
N GLY A 11 23.56 27.52 23.92
CA GLY A 11 22.54 28.05 23.01
C GLY A 11 21.85 27.05 22.09
N ASP A 12 22.14 25.75 22.16
CA ASP A 12 21.33 24.73 21.48
C ASP A 12 20.27 24.21 22.44
N ALA A 13 19.03 24.67 22.25
CA ALA A 13 17.87 24.09 22.92
C ALA A 13 17.82 22.58 22.61
N PRO A 14 17.66 21.70 23.62
CA PRO A 14 17.82 20.24 23.48
C PRO A 14 16.70 19.52 22.68
N GLY A 15 15.93 20.24 21.85
CA GLY A 15 14.75 19.68 21.17
C GLY A 15 14.49 20.16 19.75
N ALA A 16 15.35 20.98 19.15
CA ALA A 16 15.13 21.54 17.80
C ALA A 16 16.21 21.12 16.79
N GLY A 17 16.95 20.05 17.08
CA GLY A 17 17.97 19.51 16.18
C GLY A 17 17.37 18.72 14.99
N PRO A 18 18.18 18.43 13.95
CA PRO A 18 17.80 17.54 12.83
C PRO A 18 17.18 16.21 13.27
N ASP A 19 17.62 15.67 14.41
CA ASP A 19 17.14 14.41 14.98
C ASP A 19 15.67 14.47 15.39
N SER A 20 15.20 15.57 15.98
CA SER A 20 13.77 15.72 16.33
C SER A 20 12.90 15.77 15.08
N ARG A 21 13.40 16.34 13.98
CA ARG A 21 12.68 16.38 12.70
C ARG A 21 12.63 15.00 12.04
N VAL A 22 13.71 14.23 12.15
CA VAL A 22 13.75 12.83 11.71
C VAL A 22 12.70 12.01 12.48
N ASP A 23 12.67 12.11 13.81
CA ASP A 23 11.71 11.40 14.65
C ASP A 23 10.25 11.78 14.32
N ASP A 24 9.97 13.06 14.09
CA ASP A 24 8.64 13.53 13.71
C ASP A 24 8.14 12.90 12.40
N LEU A 25 9.00 12.89 11.37
CA LEU A 25 8.69 12.29 10.08
C LEU A 25 8.49 10.77 10.19
N LEU A 26 9.23 10.10 11.07
CA LEU A 26 9.05 8.66 11.32
C LEU A 26 7.68 8.37 11.93
N VAL A 27 7.28 9.12 12.96
CA VAL A 27 5.96 8.96 13.60
C VAL A 27 4.83 9.26 12.62
N GLU A 28 4.94 10.35 11.85
CA GLU A 28 3.95 10.71 10.84
C GLU A 28 3.83 9.62 9.76
N GLY A 29 4.96 9.09 9.28
CA GLY A 29 4.98 8.00 8.31
C GLY A 29 4.37 6.71 8.84
N LEU A 30 4.60 6.39 10.13
CA LEU A 30 3.98 5.24 10.79
C LEU A 30 2.46 5.39 10.87
N GLU A 31 1.96 6.58 11.23
CA GLU A 31 0.52 6.85 11.26
C GLU A 31 -0.11 6.61 9.87
N LYS A 32 0.52 7.13 8.81
CA LYS A 32 0.09 6.89 7.42
C LYS A 32 0.10 5.42 7.04
N TYR A 33 1.11 4.69 7.47
CA TYR A 33 1.21 3.26 7.22
C TYR A 33 0.04 2.48 7.84
N PHE A 34 -0.33 2.77 9.10
CA PHE A 34 -1.47 2.13 9.76
C PHE A 34 -2.83 2.54 9.16
N GLN A 35 -2.91 3.74 8.59
CA GLN A 35 -4.09 4.18 7.83
C GLN A 35 -4.20 3.50 6.45
N GLY A 36 -3.27 2.61 6.07
CA GLY A 36 -3.24 1.95 4.77
C GLY A 36 -2.71 2.83 3.63
N GLN A 37 -2.25 4.05 3.94
CA GLN A 37 -1.67 5.02 3.01
C GLN A 37 -0.17 4.74 2.87
N HIS A 38 0.17 3.56 2.33
CA HIS A 38 1.55 3.06 2.25
C HIS A 38 2.44 3.94 1.36
N GLU A 39 1.88 4.51 0.31
CA GLU A 39 2.55 5.42 -0.62
C GLU A 39 2.98 6.71 0.08
N ASP A 40 2.07 7.33 0.84
CA ASP A 40 2.35 8.54 1.63
C ASP A 40 3.39 8.27 2.74
N ALA A 41 3.28 7.11 3.40
CA ALA A 41 4.28 6.68 4.38
C ALA A 41 5.68 6.55 3.77
N ILE A 42 5.80 5.96 2.57
CA ILE A 42 7.06 5.85 1.83
C ILE A 42 7.63 7.25 1.53
N HIS A 43 6.79 8.22 1.14
CA HIS A 43 7.25 9.58 0.89
C HIS A 43 7.85 10.24 2.14
N LEU A 44 7.22 10.07 3.30
CA LEU A 44 7.71 10.60 4.58
C LEU A 44 9.03 9.95 5.01
N TRP A 45 9.15 8.63 4.91
CA TRP A 45 10.41 7.95 5.25
C TRP A 45 11.52 8.20 4.23
N THR A 46 11.17 8.46 2.96
CA THR A 46 12.17 8.88 1.96
C THR A 46 12.74 10.25 2.34
N ARG A 47 11.92 11.17 2.89
CA ARG A 47 12.41 12.44 3.45
C ARG A 47 13.35 12.24 4.63
N VAL A 48 13.09 11.25 5.49
CA VAL A 48 14.03 10.87 6.55
C VAL A 48 15.38 10.46 5.96
N LEU A 49 15.39 9.65 4.89
CA LEU A 49 16.62 9.23 4.22
C LEU A 49 17.38 10.37 3.52
N PHE A 50 16.71 11.49 3.22
CA PHE A 50 17.40 12.69 2.74
C PHE A 50 18.12 13.45 3.86
N LEU A 51 17.60 13.39 5.10
CA LEU A 51 18.24 13.99 6.28
C LEU A 51 19.35 13.10 6.82
N ASP A 52 19.08 11.81 6.96
CA ASP A 52 20.05 10.78 7.35
C ASP A 52 20.00 9.62 6.34
N ARG A 53 20.97 9.62 5.42
CA ARG A 53 21.08 8.60 4.38
C ARG A 53 21.26 7.18 4.94
N SER A 54 21.85 7.04 6.12
CA SER A 54 22.13 5.75 6.78
C SER A 54 21.01 5.27 7.71
N HIS A 55 19.87 5.95 7.77
CA HIS A 55 18.83 5.63 8.75
C HIS A 55 18.22 4.23 8.54
N ALA A 56 18.55 3.29 9.42
CA ALA A 56 18.20 1.87 9.28
C ALA A 56 16.68 1.63 9.35
N SER A 57 15.99 2.25 10.31
CA SER A 57 14.55 2.05 10.52
C SER A 57 13.72 2.54 9.33
N ALA A 58 14.02 3.72 8.78
CA ALA A 58 13.32 4.25 7.60
C ALA A 58 13.45 3.32 6.38
N ARG A 59 14.63 2.73 6.14
CA ARG A 59 14.82 1.74 5.06
C ARG A 59 13.94 0.52 5.28
N GLY A 60 13.98 -0.06 6.48
CA GLY A 60 13.15 -1.20 6.84
C GLY A 60 11.65 -0.91 6.74
N TYR A 61 11.21 0.30 7.07
CA TYR A 61 9.81 0.72 6.90
C TYR A 61 9.41 0.85 5.43
N ILE A 62 10.24 1.46 4.59
CA ILE A 62 9.98 1.57 3.15
C ILE A 62 9.84 0.20 2.50
N ASP A 63 10.73 -0.74 2.82
CA ASP A 63 10.66 -2.10 2.26
C ASP A 63 9.40 -2.85 2.72
N ARG A 64 8.99 -2.64 3.98
CA ARG A 64 7.72 -3.17 4.52
C ARG A 64 6.50 -2.57 3.83
N ALA A 65 6.45 -1.26 3.60
CA ALA A 65 5.36 -0.62 2.88
C ALA A 65 5.28 -1.07 1.42
N ARG A 66 6.41 -1.21 0.73
CA ARG A 66 6.44 -1.76 -0.64
C ARG A 66 5.88 -3.17 -0.69
N SER A 67 6.26 -4.03 0.27
CA SER A 67 5.73 -5.39 0.37
C SER A 67 4.22 -5.40 0.62
N ALA A 68 3.71 -4.50 1.46
CA ALA A 68 2.29 -4.35 1.71
C ALA A 68 1.51 -3.90 0.45
N ILE A 69 2.07 -3.01 -0.36
CA ILE A 69 1.50 -2.60 -1.66
C ILE A 69 1.38 -3.80 -2.61
N VAL A 70 2.45 -4.58 -2.75
CA VAL A 70 2.46 -5.77 -3.63
C VAL A 70 1.43 -6.80 -3.17
N GLU A 71 1.36 -7.07 -1.87
CA GLU A 71 0.40 -8.02 -1.33
C GLU A 71 -1.06 -7.56 -1.49
N ARG A 72 -1.31 -6.26 -1.30
CA ARG A 72 -2.61 -5.63 -1.60
C ARG A 72 -2.96 -5.79 -3.09
N GLN A 73 -2.01 -5.55 -3.99
CA GLN A 73 -2.20 -5.74 -5.43
C GLN A 73 -2.46 -7.20 -5.81
N ARG A 74 -1.79 -8.15 -5.16
CA ARG A 74 -2.02 -9.58 -5.36
C ARG A 74 -3.46 -9.98 -4.98
N ARG A 75 -3.93 -9.58 -3.80
CA ARG A 75 -5.31 -9.86 -3.34
C ARG A 75 -6.35 -9.22 -4.25
N ALA A 76 -6.07 -8.00 -4.69
CA ALA A 76 -6.88 -7.31 -5.66
C ALA A 76 -7.01 -8.10 -6.97
N GLU A 77 -5.88 -8.55 -7.53
CA GLU A 77 -5.86 -9.37 -8.74
C GLU A 77 -6.67 -10.66 -8.57
N GLU A 78 -6.54 -11.34 -7.43
CA GLU A 78 -7.32 -12.54 -7.11
C GLU A 78 -8.82 -12.27 -7.08
N SER A 79 -9.23 -11.12 -6.53
CA SER A 79 -10.63 -10.72 -6.55
C SER A 79 -11.14 -10.43 -7.97
N LEU A 80 -10.33 -9.79 -8.83
CA LEU A 80 -10.68 -9.54 -10.22
C LEU A 80 -10.76 -10.84 -11.04
N GLN A 81 -9.88 -11.81 -10.79
CA GLN A 81 -9.96 -13.13 -11.40
C GLN A 81 -11.25 -13.86 -10.98
N HIS A 82 -11.66 -13.75 -9.73
CA HIS A 82 -12.91 -14.31 -9.25
C HIS A 82 -14.14 -13.65 -9.92
N VAL A 83 -14.13 -12.32 -10.06
CA VAL A 83 -15.17 -11.59 -10.82
C VAL A 83 -15.21 -12.04 -12.28
N ALA A 84 -14.06 -12.21 -12.92
CA ALA A 84 -14.00 -12.69 -14.30
C ALA A 84 -14.62 -14.09 -14.44
N ALA A 85 -14.31 -15.01 -13.53
CA ALA A 85 -14.92 -16.34 -13.51
C ALA A 85 -16.45 -16.31 -13.30
N LEU A 86 -16.96 -15.40 -12.47
CA LEU A 86 -18.41 -15.21 -12.29
C LEU A 86 -19.09 -14.71 -13.57
N LEU A 87 -18.42 -13.84 -14.34
CA LEU A 87 -18.91 -13.36 -15.63
C LEU A 87 -18.96 -14.48 -16.68
N GLU A 88 -17.93 -15.32 -16.75
CA GLU A 88 -17.93 -16.49 -17.62
C GLU A 88 -19.05 -17.48 -17.29
N GLN A 89 -19.42 -17.59 -16.02
CA GLN A 89 -20.55 -18.40 -15.54
C GLN A 89 -21.92 -17.72 -15.76
N GLY A 90 -21.96 -16.49 -16.25
CA GLY A 90 -23.20 -15.72 -16.45
C GLY A 90 -23.84 -15.22 -15.15
N ARG A 91 -23.15 -15.29 -14.00
CA ARG A 91 -23.63 -14.81 -12.69
C ARG A 91 -23.43 -13.29 -12.56
N THR A 92 -24.09 -12.53 -13.43
CA THR A 92 -23.87 -11.08 -13.59
C THR A 92 -24.18 -10.28 -12.32
N ASN A 93 -25.21 -10.65 -11.54
CA ASN A 93 -25.55 -9.94 -10.31
C ASN A 93 -24.47 -10.06 -9.23
N GLU A 94 -23.89 -11.24 -9.05
CA GLU A 94 -22.83 -11.46 -8.07
C GLU A 94 -21.52 -10.83 -8.52
N ALA A 95 -21.19 -10.96 -9.82
CA ALA A 95 -20.06 -10.28 -10.43
C ALA A 95 -20.14 -8.76 -10.24
N ARG A 96 -21.33 -8.16 -10.37
CA ARG A 96 -21.54 -6.72 -10.15
C ARG A 96 -21.21 -6.30 -8.72
N LEU A 97 -21.75 -7.03 -7.74
CA LEU A 97 -21.54 -6.70 -6.33
C LEU A 97 -20.05 -6.80 -5.94
N GLN A 98 -19.38 -7.87 -6.37
CA GLN A 98 -17.95 -8.04 -6.09
C GLN A 98 -17.09 -7.02 -6.85
N LEU A 99 -17.42 -6.71 -8.11
CA LEU A 99 -16.69 -5.68 -8.86
C LEU A 99 -16.82 -4.30 -8.21
N GLN A 100 -18.02 -3.93 -7.73
CA GLN A 100 -18.21 -2.68 -7.00
C GLN A 100 -17.35 -2.62 -5.73
N GLN A 101 -17.27 -3.70 -4.97
CA GLN A 101 -16.40 -3.78 -3.79
C GLN A 101 -14.92 -3.65 -4.18
N ALA A 102 -14.47 -4.35 -5.21
CA ALA A 102 -13.09 -4.28 -5.69
C ALA A 102 -12.71 -2.86 -6.17
N THR A 103 -13.60 -2.18 -6.89
CA THR A 103 -13.37 -0.80 -7.36
C THR A 103 -13.23 0.20 -6.22
N THR A 104 -13.91 0.00 -5.09
CA THR A 104 -13.71 0.90 -3.93
C THR A 104 -12.32 0.78 -3.30
N VAL A 105 -11.66 -0.37 -3.46
CA VAL A 105 -10.34 -0.66 -2.85
C VAL A 105 -9.20 -0.33 -3.80
N LEU A 106 -9.35 -0.64 -5.08
CA LEU A 106 -8.32 -0.45 -6.12
C LEU A 106 -8.43 0.90 -6.84
N GLY A 107 -9.62 1.49 -6.86
CA GLY A 107 -9.95 2.56 -7.79
C GLY A 107 -10.39 2.04 -9.16
N GLU A 108 -10.56 2.98 -10.08
CA GLU A 108 -10.93 2.73 -11.48
C GLU A 108 -9.68 2.40 -12.32
N ASP A 109 -9.28 1.14 -12.32
CA ASP A 109 -8.20 0.64 -13.18
C ASP A 109 -8.73 0.12 -14.53
N GLU A 110 -7.88 0.08 -15.56
CA GLU A 110 -8.21 -0.41 -16.91
C GLU A 110 -8.89 -1.80 -16.89
N ARG A 111 -8.42 -2.69 -16.01
CA ARG A 111 -9.00 -4.03 -15.83
C ARG A 111 -10.41 -3.98 -15.25
N THR A 112 -10.65 -3.11 -14.27
CA THR A 112 -11.99 -2.93 -13.68
C THR A 112 -12.96 -2.36 -14.71
N ALA A 113 -12.50 -1.42 -15.54
CA ALA A 113 -13.27 -0.85 -16.64
C ALA A 113 -13.61 -1.90 -17.71
N ALA A 114 -12.64 -2.75 -18.09
CA ALA A 114 -12.85 -3.82 -19.05
C ALA A 114 -13.88 -4.85 -18.55
N LEU A 115 -13.80 -5.27 -17.28
CA LEU A 115 -14.77 -6.17 -16.67
C LEU A 115 -16.17 -5.55 -16.58
N ARG A 116 -16.26 -4.24 -16.29
CA ARG A 116 -17.53 -3.51 -16.30
C ARG A 116 -18.18 -3.50 -17.67
N LEU A 117 -17.42 -3.20 -18.73
CA LEU A 117 -17.91 -3.24 -20.10
C LEU A 117 -18.35 -4.65 -20.51
N GLY A 118 -17.63 -5.69 -20.07
CA GLY A 118 -18.00 -7.09 -20.27
C GLY A 118 -19.33 -7.44 -19.59
N LEU A 119 -19.50 -7.02 -18.34
CA LEU A 119 -20.73 -7.18 -17.57
C LEU A 119 -21.92 -6.49 -18.26
N GLU A 120 -21.78 -5.23 -18.68
CA GLU A 120 -22.84 -4.53 -19.40
C GLU A 120 -23.19 -5.20 -20.74
N ARG A 121 -22.20 -5.77 -21.44
CA ARG A 121 -22.43 -6.49 -22.70
C ARG A 121 -23.24 -7.77 -22.47
N LEU A 122 -22.88 -8.55 -21.45
CA LEU A 122 -23.63 -9.73 -21.04
C LEU A 122 -25.06 -9.35 -20.63
N GLU A 123 -25.22 -8.29 -19.85
CA GLU A 123 -26.55 -7.84 -19.42
C GLU A 123 -27.43 -7.37 -20.57
N ARG A 124 -26.88 -6.71 -21.61
CA ARG A 124 -27.66 -6.40 -22.82
C ARG A 124 -28.04 -7.65 -23.62
N ALA A 125 -27.15 -8.65 -23.64
CA ALA A 125 -27.40 -9.90 -24.35
C ALA A 125 -28.47 -10.77 -23.65
N PHE A 126 -28.47 -10.79 -22.32
CA PHE A 126 -29.39 -11.61 -21.51
C PHE A 126 -30.62 -10.84 -20.97
N GLY A 127 -30.56 -9.51 -20.92
CA GLY A 127 -31.57 -8.61 -20.34
C GLY A 127 -32.50 -7.96 -21.36
N GLY A 128 -32.74 -8.60 -22.51
CA GLY A 128 -33.91 -8.25 -23.34
C GLY A 128 -35.19 -8.24 -22.50
N PRO A 129 -36.19 -7.38 -22.81
CA PRO A 129 -37.22 -6.96 -21.87
C PRO A 129 -37.88 -8.15 -21.18
N PRO A 130 -38.22 -8.02 -19.88
CA PRO A 130 -38.81 -9.11 -19.12
C PRO A 130 -40.08 -9.53 -19.85
N ARG A 131 -40.07 -10.75 -20.40
CA ARG A 131 -41.32 -11.46 -20.74
C ARG A 131 -42.00 -11.78 -19.41
N ILE A 132 -42.61 -10.77 -18.81
CA ILE A 132 -43.68 -10.97 -17.86
C ILE A 132 -44.70 -11.80 -18.62
N ARG A 133 -44.82 -13.06 -18.20
CA ARG A 133 -45.78 -14.01 -18.69
C ARG A 133 -47.16 -13.57 -18.18
N ALA A 134 -47.69 -12.50 -18.75
CA ALA A 134 -49.08 -12.12 -18.59
C ALA A 134 -49.90 -13.11 -19.43
N ALA A 135 -50.75 -13.86 -18.73
CA ALA A 135 -51.80 -14.65 -19.35
C ALA A 135 -52.77 -13.75 -20.14
N ALA A 136 -53.43 -14.36 -21.14
CA ALA A 136 -54.40 -13.78 -22.11
C ALA A 136 -53.73 -13.14 -23.34
N GLU A 137 -53.95 -13.53 -24.60
CA GLU A 137 -54.93 -14.39 -25.29
C GLU A 137 -54.26 -15.01 -26.55
N PRO A 138 -54.80 -16.09 -27.17
CA PRO A 138 -54.24 -16.66 -28.39
C PRO A 138 -54.57 -15.79 -29.61
N VAL A 139 -53.71 -14.82 -29.95
CA VAL A 139 -53.72 -14.19 -31.26
C VAL A 139 -53.19 -15.19 -32.28
N LYS A 140 -54.07 -15.60 -33.21
CA LYS A 140 -53.70 -16.37 -34.41
C LYS A 140 -52.84 -15.49 -35.31
N VAL A 141 -51.53 -15.65 -35.23
CA VAL A 141 -50.58 -15.05 -36.18
C VAL A 141 -50.36 -16.05 -37.31
N SER A 142 -50.80 -15.66 -38.51
CA SER A 142 -50.58 -16.37 -39.77
C SER A 142 -49.08 -16.49 -40.06
N TRP A 143 -48.61 -17.71 -40.28
CA TRP A 143 -47.19 -18.08 -40.43
C TRP A 143 -46.63 -17.86 -41.85
N GLU A 144 -47.42 -17.29 -42.76
CA GLU A 144 -46.93 -16.87 -44.07
C GLU A 144 -46.36 -15.46 -43.95
N VAL A 145 -45.02 -15.35 -43.85
CA VAL A 145 -44.17 -14.24 -44.35
C VAL A 145 -42.71 -14.35 -43.85
N TRP A 146 -42.34 -15.23 -42.92
CA TRP A 146 -40.95 -15.31 -42.43
C TRP A 146 -40.14 -16.49 -43.00
N LEU A 147 -40.08 -16.57 -44.33
CA LEU A 147 -39.12 -17.41 -45.06
C LEU A 147 -38.50 -16.64 -46.24
N SER A 148 -37.80 -15.55 -45.96
CA SER A 148 -36.64 -15.16 -46.77
C SER A 148 -35.81 -14.06 -46.11
N THR A 149 -34.78 -14.46 -45.36
CA THR A 149 -33.47 -13.84 -45.60
C THR A 149 -32.39 -14.85 -45.26
N ARG A 150 -31.89 -15.53 -46.31
CA ARG A 150 -30.67 -16.32 -46.25
C ARG A 150 -29.51 -15.36 -45.94
N VAL A 151 -29.11 -15.26 -44.68
CA VAL A 151 -27.84 -14.63 -44.32
C VAL A 151 -26.74 -15.63 -44.68
N THR A 152 -25.98 -15.28 -45.71
CA THR A 152 -25.00 -16.15 -46.37
C THR A 152 -23.80 -16.44 -45.47
N VAL A 153 -23.54 -17.73 -45.26
CA VAL A 153 -22.32 -18.30 -44.62
C VAL A 153 -21.00 -17.85 -45.27
N ARG A 154 -21.06 -17.16 -46.42
CA ARG A 154 -19.89 -16.62 -47.14
C ARG A 154 -19.28 -15.35 -46.52
N ALA A 155 -20.01 -14.66 -45.64
CA ALA A 155 -19.49 -13.44 -44.97
C ALA A 155 -18.43 -13.75 -43.89
N TRP A 156 -18.45 -14.95 -43.30
CA TRP A 156 -17.50 -15.34 -42.25
C TRP A 156 -16.12 -15.77 -42.77
N LEU A 157 -16.01 -16.15 -44.04
CA LEU A 157 -14.71 -16.53 -44.64
C LEU A 157 -13.86 -15.33 -45.08
N ALA A 158 -14.47 -14.16 -45.30
CA ALA A 158 -13.72 -12.94 -45.65
C ALA A 158 -13.03 -12.30 -44.42
N ALA A 159 -13.63 -12.40 -43.23
CA ALA A 159 -13.05 -11.84 -42.01
C ALA A 159 -11.84 -12.62 -41.49
N ALA A 160 -11.79 -13.94 -41.70
CA ALA A 160 -10.65 -14.77 -41.30
C ALA A 160 -9.40 -14.54 -42.19
N ALA A 161 -9.58 -14.17 -43.46
CA ALA A 161 -8.47 -13.92 -44.38
C ALA A 161 -7.72 -12.62 -44.05
N VAL A 162 -8.40 -11.60 -43.53
CA VAL A 162 -7.78 -10.29 -43.20
C VAL A 162 -6.84 -10.41 -41.98
N VAL A 163 -7.19 -11.22 -40.98
CA VAL A 163 -6.38 -11.40 -39.76
C VAL A 163 -5.08 -12.16 -40.06
N VAL A 164 -5.13 -13.18 -40.92
CA VAL A 164 -3.93 -13.97 -41.29
C VAL A 164 -2.95 -13.13 -42.14
N VAL A 165 -3.45 -12.27 -43.03
CA VAL A 165 -2.60 -11.39 -43.85
C VAL A 165 -1.92 -10.31 -43.01
N THR A 166 -2.59 -9.76 -41.98
CA THR A 166 -1.96 -8.78 -41.07
C THR A 166 -0.85 -9.38 -40.19
N VAL A 167 -1.00 -10.63 -39.73
CA VAL A 167 0.02 -11.30 -38.90
C VAL A 167 1.27 -11.67 -39.72
N VAL A 168 1.08 -12.03 -40.99
CA VAL A 168 2.20 -12.36 -41.90
C VAL A 168 2.95 -11.09 -42.36
N LEU A 169 2.27 -9.97 -42.59
CA LEU A 169 2.93 -8.73 -43.03
C LEU A 169 3.77 -8.06 -41.93
N VAL A 170 3.36 -8.15 -40.66
CA VAL A 170 4.13 -7.63 -39.51
C VAL A 170 5.36 -8.49 -39.22
N SER A 171 5.34 -9.78 -39.56
CA SER A 171 6.50 -10.68 -39.36
C SER A 171 7.61 -10.53 -40.40
N ILE A 172 7.36 -9.86 -41.54
CA ILE A 172 8.34 -9.76 -42.66
C ILE A 172 9.11 -8.42 -42.66
N ASN A 173 8.75 -7.45 -41.80
CA ASN A 173 9.31 -6.09 -41.85
C ASN A 173 9.91 -5.61 -40.52
N VAL A 174 10.81 -6.40 -39.92
CA VAL A 174 11.80 -5.88 -38.96
C VAL A 174 13.19 -6.34 -39.38
N PRO A 175 13.91 -5.56 -40.21
CA PRO A 175 15.31 -5.80 -40.47
C PRO A 175 16.14 -5.24 -39.31
N GLY A 176 16.77 -6.14 -38.53
CA GLY A 176 17.88 -5.79 -37.66
C GLY A 176 17.57 -5.77 -36.15
N LEU A 177 17.43 -6.94 -35.55
CA LEU A 177 17.87 -7.16 -34.15
C LEU A 177 18.19 -8.65 -33.98
N GLY A 178 19.43 -9.00 -34.34
CA GLY A 178 19.97 -10.32 -34.09
C GLY A 178 20.16 -10.53 -32.59
N LEU A 179 19.47 -11.51 -32.03
CA LEU A 179 19.79 -12.09 -30.73
C LEU A 179 19.96 -13.60 -30.94
N GLY A 180 21.22 -14.02 -30.93
CA GLY A 180 21.59 -15.43 -30.95
C GLY A 180 21.02 -16.14 -29.73
N VAL A 181 20.30 -17.23 -29.98
CA VAL A 181 19.86 -18.16 -28.94
C VAL A 181 21.08 -19.02 -28.57
N GLY A 182 21.86 -18.56 -27.60
CA GLY A 182 22.78 -19.43 -26.87
C GLY A 182 21.99 -20.32 -25.91
N PRO A 183 22.42 -21.57 -25.65
CA PRO A 183 21.79 -22.41 -24.64
C PRO A 183 21.91 -21.72 -23.28
N ALA A 184 20.77 -21.38 -22.68
CA ALA A 184 20.69 -20.73 -21.39
C ALA A 184 21.36 -21.61 -20.33
N ALA A 185 22.48 -21.13 -19.79
CA ALA A 185 23.02 -21.62 -18.54
C ALA A 185 21.92 -21.48 -17.47
N VAL A 186 21.56 -22.61 -16.85
CA VAL A 186 20.70 -22.65 -15.67
C VAL A 186 21.44 -21.94 -14.55
N ILE A 187 21.15 -20.65 -14.38
CA ILE A 187 21.59 -19.90 -13.20
C ILE A 187 20.68 -20.38 -12.06
N PRO A 188 21.23 -20.95 -10.97
CA PRO A 188 20.42 -21.28 -9.80
C PRO A 188 19.83 -19.98 -9.26
N SER A 189 18.50 -19.92 -9.17
CA SER A 189 17.79 -18.83 -8.51
C SER A 189 18.33 -18.71 -7.08
N PRO A 190 18.78 -17.54 -6.62
CA PRO A 190 19.09 -17.36 -5.21
C PRO A 190 17.80 -17.62 -4.44
N THR A 191 17.82 -18.65 -3.59
CA THR A 191 16.87 -18.80 -2.49
C THR A 191 17.05 -17.58 -1.59
N LEU A 192 16.31 -16.51 -1.88
CA LEU A 192 16.03 -15.46 -0.91
C LEU A 192 15.28 -16.17 0.23
N SER A 193 16.03 -16.49 1.27
CA SER A 193 15.49 -16.84 2.58
C SER A 193 14.56 -15.70 2.96
N ALA A 194 13.25 -15.93 2.80
CA ALA A 194 12.21 -14.99 3.17
C ALA A 194 12.26 -14.88 4.69
N ALA A 195 13.07 -13.94 5.18
CA ALA A 195 12.99 -13.51 6.56
C ALA A 195 11.53 -13.12 6.82
N PRO A 196 10.88 -13.69 7.84
CA PRO A 196 9.47 -13.44 8.10
C PRO A 196 9.26 -11.94 8.25
N VAL A 197 8.45 -11.38 7.34
CA VAL A 197 8.10 -9.96 7.29
C VAL A 197 7.43 -9.60 8.61
N THR A 198 8.21 -9.04 9.53
CA THR A 198 7.75 -8.63 10.86
C THR A 198 7.01 -7.31 10.69
N VAL A 199 5.69 -7.34 10.83
CA VAL A 199 4.85 -6.14 10.90
C VAL A 199 5.46 -5.18 11.92
N PRO A 200 5.53 -3.85 11.67
CA PRO A 200 5.94 -2.89 12.70
C PRO A 200 5.10 -3.12 13.94
N SER A 201 5.75 -3.57 15.02
CA SER A 201 5.01 -3.90 16.22
C SER A 201 4.54 -2.63 16.90
N HIS A 202 3.44 -2.72 17.65
CA HIS A 202 2.94 -1.59 18.41
C HIS A 202 4.01 -1.04 19.39
N ALA A 203 4.95 -1.89 19.81
CA ALA A 203 6.10 -1.51 20.63
C ALA A 203 7.08 -0.59 19.87
N GLU A 204 7.38 -0.89 18.59
CA GLU A 204 8.27 -0.06 17.75
C GLU A 204 7.70 1.37 17.62
N VAL A 205 6.39 1.49 17.38
CA VAL A 205 5.69 2.77 17.27
C VAL A 205 5.72 3.57 18.56
N ALA A 206 5.43 2.90 19.68
CA ALA A 206 5.38 3.53 20.98
C ALA A 206 6.78 4.00 21.42
N LEU A 207 7.84 3.26 21.08
CA LEU A 207 9.22 3.66 21.32
C LEU A 207 9.61 4.91 20.52
N VAL A 208 9.30 4.96 19.21
CA VAL A 208 9.55 6.17 18.41
C VAL A 208 8.75 7.35 18.96
N ARG A 209 7.46 7.17 19.29
CA ARG A 209 6.64 8.24 19.88
C ARG A 209 7.19 8.74 21.22
N ALA A 210 7.69 7.85 22.07
CA ALA A 210 8.31 8.22 23.34
C ALA A 210 9.58 9.06 23.13
N ARG A 211 10.41 8.72 22.13
CA ARG A 211 11.59 9.53 21.75
C ARG A 211 11.22 10.92 21.29
N THR A 212 10.19 11.03 20.46
CA THR A 212 9.70 12.32 20.02
C THR A 212 9.20 13.18 21.19
N LEU A 213 8.48 12.58 22.14
CA LEU A 213 8.03 13.29 23.35
C LEU A 213 9.20 13.69 24.25
N TYR A 214 10.22 12.83 24.35
CA TYR A 214 11.45 13.11 25.06
C TYR A 214 12.22 14.30 24.45
N ALA A 215 12.42 14.31 23.12
CA ALA A 215 13.06 15.42 22.40
C ALA A 215 12.31 16.75 22.60
N ARG A 216 10.98 16.70 22.77
CA ARG A 216 10.13 17.87 23.07
C ARG A 216 10.12 18.28 24.55
N GLY A 217 10.87 17.61 25.41
CA GLY A 217 10.89 17.86 26.86
C GLY A 217 9.63 17.40 27.62
N ARG A 218 8.72 16.67 26.97
CA ARG A 218 7.49 16.11 27.60
C ARG A 218 7.79 14.78 28.28
N LEU A 219 8.69 14.82 29.26
CA LEU A 219 9.26 13.65 29.93
C LEU A 219 8.21 12.73 30.58
N ALA A 220 7.21 13.30 31.26
CA ALA A 220 6.18 12.51 31.93
C ALA A 220 5.29 11.72 30.95
N GLU A 221 5.00 12.31 29.79
CA GLU A 221 4.19 11.66 28.77
C GLU A 221 4.98 10.62 28.00
N ALA A 222 6.28 10.86 27.76
CA ALA A 222 7.18 9.87 27.21
C ALA A 222 7.20 8.60 28.07
N LEU A 223 7.30 8.74 29.41
CA LEU A 223 7.20 7.60 30.32
C LEU A 223 5.84 6.90 30.26
N GLN A 224 4.74 7.66 30.21
CA GLN A 224 3.41 7.07 30.12
C GLN A 224 3.22 6.23 28.85
N VAL A 225 3.82 6.66 27.73
CA VAL A 225 3.83 5.87 26.49
C VAL A 225 4.65 4.59 26.66
N LEU A 226 5.85 4.69 27.26
CA LEU A 226 6.72 3.53 27.51
C LEU A 226 6.12 2.52 28.52
N ASP A 227 5.32 2.98 29.48
CA ASP A 227 4.63 2.11 30.47
C ASP A 227 3.51 1.27 29.87
N ARG A 228 2.97 1.68 28.71
CA ARG A 228 1.94 0.92 27.99
C ARG A 228 2.51 -0.16 27.08
N ILE A 229 3.82 -0.18 26.87
CA ILE A 229 4.49 -1.17 26.03
C ILE A 229 4.74 -2.42 26.88
N GLU A 230 4.09 -3.54 26.54
CA GLU A 230 4.60 -4.84 26.99
C GLU A 230 5.94 -5.07 26.29
N PRO A 231 7.05 -5.25 27.02
CA PRO A 231 8.38 -5.24 26.43
C PRO A 231 8.60 -6.52 25.61
N GLU A 232 8.26 -6.46 24.32
CA GLU A 232 8.73 -7.41 23.30
C GLU A 232 10.26 -7.49 23.39
N GLN A 233 10.79 -8.72 23.33
CA GLN A 233 12.21 -8.98 23.59
C GLN A 233 13.18 -8.18 22.69
N ILE A 234 12.72 -7.76 21.51
CA ILE A 234 13.56 -7.08 20.51
C ILE A 234 13.91 -5.64 20.92
N PHE A 235 12.99 -4.91 21.58
CA PHE A 235 13.17 -3.49 21.91
C PHE A 235 13.40 -3.24 23.41
N ARG A 236 13.52 -4.30 24.22
CA ARG A 236 13.63 -4.19 25.68
C ARG A 236 14.82 -3.32 26.10
N ASP A 237 16.01 -3.61 25.59
CA ASP A 237 17.23 -2.90 25.96
C ASP A 237 17.13 -1.39 25.67
N GLU A 238 16.51 -1.03 24.55
CA GLU A 238 16.37 0.34 24.10
C GLU A 238 15.28 1.09 24.88
N THR A 239 14.17 0.41 25.18
CA THR A 239 13.09 0.91 26.03
C THR A 239 13.60 1.19 27.45
N ASP A 240 14.37 0.27 28.03
CA ASP A 240 14.89 0.37 29.39
C ASP A 240 15.92 1.51 29.51
N ARG A 241 16.82 1.65 28.53
CA ARG A 241 17.76 2.78 28.47
C ARG A 241 17.02 4.12 28.46
N LEU A 242 16.05 4.27 27.56
CA LEU A 242 15.29 5.52 27.45
C LEU A 242 14.49 5.82 28.73
N ARG A 243 13.92 4.79 29.36
CA ARG A 243 13.21 4.92 30.65
C ARG A 243 14.14 5.43 31.75
N ILE A 244 15.34 4.87 31.87
CA ILE A 244 16.35 5.29 32.86
C ILE A 244 16.75 6.76 32.64
N ASP A 245 17.00 7.15 31.39
CA ASP A 245 17.40 8.52 31.06
C ASP A 245 16.30 9.53 31.41
N ILE A 246 15.04 9.23 31.07
CA ILE A 246 13.90 10.08 31.42
C ILE A 246 13.74 10.21 32.95
N GLN A 247 13.85 9.09 33.67
CA GLN A 247 13.73 9.09 35.14
C GLN A 247 14.84 9.92 35.80
N ARG A 248 16.09 9.83 35.31
CA ARG A 248 17.21 10.64 35.80
C ARG A 248 16.95 12.13 35.61
N LEU A 249 16.46 12.54 34.44
CA LEU A 249 16.13 13.95 34.18
C LEU A 249 14.98 14.45 35.04
N LEU A 250 13.92 13.65 35.24
CA LEU A 250 12.81 14.02 36.11
C LEU A 250 13.25 14.18 37.58
N LEU A 251 14.13 13.31 38.06
CA LEU A 251 14.69 13.42 39.42
C LEU A 251 15.57 14.65 39.58
N ALA A 252 16.42 14.96 38.59
CA ALA A 252 17.22 16.17 38.58
C ALA A 252 16.36 17.44 38.63
N ALA A 253 15.33 17.52 37.76
CA ALA A 253 14.40 18.64 37.73
C ALA A 253 13.56 18.78 39.02
N ALA A 254 13.22 17.67 39.67
CA ALA A 254 12.53 17.68 40.96
C ALA A 254 13.43 18.15 42.11
N GLY A 255 14.73 17.86 42.05
CA GLY A 255 15.74 18.35 42.98
C GLY A 255 15.94 19.86 42.90
N GLU A 256 16.00 20.42 41.68
CA GLU A 256 16.12 21.87 41.47
C GLU A 256 14.92 22.66 41.97
N ARG A 257 13.69 22.14 41.79
CA ARG A 257 12.48 22.78 42.35
C ARG A 257 12.44 22.79 43.89
N ARG A 258 13.27 21.98 44.55
CA ARG A 258 13.29 21.82 46.02
C ARG A 258 14.39 22.62 46.73
N GLY A 259 15.22 23.41 46.03
CA GLY A 259 16.25 24.22 46.68
C GLY A 259 16.25 25.69 46.26
N PRO A 260 16.70 26.65 47.11
CA PRO A 260 16.84 26.65 48.56
C PRO A 260 15.72 27.49 49.21
N LEU A 261 14.94 26.90 50.13
CA LEU A 261 14.18 27.72 51.08
C LEU A 261 15.19 28.39 52.01
N GLU A 262 15.33 29.71 51.86
CA GLU A 262 16.08 30.59 52.73
C GLU A 262 15.88 30.21 54.20
N GLY A 263 16.98 29.92 54.89
CA GLY A 263 16.99 29.89 56.35
C GLY A 263 16.75 31.31 56.87
N PRO A 264 15.78 31.52 57.79
CA PRO A 264 15.57 32.84 58.37
C PRO A 264 16.80 33.22 59.22
N ARG A 265 17.25 34.45 59.02
CA ARG A 265 18.29 35.12 59.82
C ARG A 265 17.87 35.30 61.27
#